data_AF-A0A8U0QCM8-F1
#
_entry.id   AF-A0A8U0QCM8-F1
#
_cell.length_a   1.000
_cell.length_b   1.000
_cell.length_c   1.000
_cell.angle_alpha   90.00
_cell.angle_beta   90.00
_cell.angle_gamma   90.00
#
_symmetry.space_group_name_H-M   'P 1'
#
loop_
_entity.id
_entity.type
_entity.pdbx_description
1 polymer ?
#
loop_
_entity_poly.entity_id
_entity_poly.type
_entity_poly.pdbx_seq_one_letter_code
_entity_poly.pdbx_strand_id
1 'polypeptide(L)'
;MNKQEETWEKLDSEFDHHLVDMKPYVLKQNKTERQRCALWIKKLCDPGVSGSGLMGRKNRNMYARLLLHMLRRGVLEGPFSHKPESGSLKTLPTYMSIYFDEPLCGRGLEQSTAGLPDWVTGELGQGDDS
;
A
#
# COMPACT_ATOMS: atom_id res chain seq x y z
N MET A 1 12.92 -30.64 -0.58
CA MET A 1 13.06 -29.19 -0.85
C MET A 1 13.47 -28.49 0.43
N ASN A 2 14.30 -27.47 0.31
CA ASN A 2 14.77 -26.67 1.44
C ASN A 2 13.63 -25.75 1.92
N LYS A 3 13.38 -25.64 3.23
CA LYS A 3 12.31 -24.77 3.79
C LYS A 3 12.44 -23.30 3.35
N GLN A 4 13.67 -22.82 3.11
CA GLN A 4 13.93 -21.46 2.63
C GLN A 4 13.51 -21.29 1.18
N GLU A 5 13.78 -22.27 0.33
CA GLU A 5 13.39 -22.30 -1.08
C GLU A 5 11.87 -22.30 -1.22
N GLU A 6 11.17 -23.09 -0.41
CA GLU A 6 9.70 -23.09 -0.38
C GLU A 6 9.13 -21.71 0.05
N THR A 7 9.77 -21.05 1.01
CA THR A 7 9.37 -19.69 1.44
C THR A 7 9.59 -18.67 0.32
N TRP A 8 10.68 -18.81 -0.41
CA TRP A 8 11.06 -17.98 -1.54
C TRP A 8 10.07 -18.12 -2.70
N GLU A 9 9.73 -19.34 -3.08
CA GLU A 9 8.73 -19.65 -4.10
C GLU A 9 7.35 -19.09 -3.74
N LYS A 10 6.94 -19.18 -2.47
CA LYS A 10 5.67 -18.58 -2.01
C LYS A 10 5.65 -17.07 -2.19
N LEU A 11 6.75 -16.38 -1.84
CA LEU A 11 6.85 -14.92 -2.01
C LEU A 11 6.93 -14.50 -3.48
N ASP A 12 7.57 -15.29 -4.34
CA ASP A 12 7.56 -15.03 -5.79
C ASP A 12 6.17 -15.23 -6.38
N SER A 13 5.50 -16.32 -5.99
CA SER A 13 4.11 -16.58 -6.39
C SER A 13 3.19 -15.44 -5.96
N GLU A 14 3.26 -14.99 -4.71
CA GLU A 14 2.46 -13.85 -4.21
C GLU A 14 2.69 -12.59 -5.06
N PHE A 15 3.95 -12.30 -5.41
CA PHE A 15 4.27 -11.17 -6.28
C PHE A 15 3.64 -11.29 -7.67
N ASP A 16 3.72 -12.48 -8.28
CA ASP A 16 3.13 -12.73 -9.60
C ASP A 16 1.61 -12.54 -9.58
N HIS A 17 0.93 -12.98 -8.52
CA HIS A 17 -0.51 -12.75 -8.35
C HIS A 17 -0.83 -11.25 -8.29
N HIS A 18 -0.04 -10.47 -7.55
CA HIS A 18 -0.21 -9.01 -7.52
C HIS A 18 -0.01 -8.36 -8.89
N LEU A 19 0.95 -8.81 -9.69
CA LEU A 19 1.17 -8.27 -11.05
C LEU A 19 -0.03 -8.54 -11.97
N VAL A 20 -0.58 -9.75 -11.91
CA VAL A 20 -1.79 -10.12 -12.66
C VAL A 20 -2.97 -9.24 -12.26
N ASP A 21 -3.20 -9.09 -10.95
CA ASP A 21 -4.30 -8.29 -10.40
C ASP A 21 -4.17 -6.79 -10.73
N MET A 22 -2.95 -6.25 -10.78
CA MET A 22 -2.72 -4.84 -11.09
C MET A 22 -3.03 -4.48 -12.54
N LYS A 23 -2.84 -5.41 -13.48
CA LYS A 23 -2.93 -5.18 -14.93
C LYS A 23 -4.18 -4.39 -15.36
N PRO A 24 -5.42 -4.79 -15.03
CA PRO A 24 -6.62 -4.04 -15.45
C PRO A 24 -6.66 -2.61 -14.88
N TYR A 25 -6.11 -2.37 -13.70
CA TYR A 25 -6.12 -1.04 -13.08
C TYR A 25 -5.05 -0.12 -13.69
N VAL A 26 -3.86 -0.65 -13.99
CA VAL A 26 -2.79 0.10 -14.68
C VAL A 26 -3.24 0.53 -16.08
N LEU A 27 -3.94 -0.36 -16.80
CA LEU A 27 -4.46 -0.06 -18.14
C LEU A 27 -5.56 1.00 -18.15
N LYS A 28 -6.23 1.25 -17.01
CA LYS A 28 -7.25 2.30 -16.86
C LYS A 28 -6.65 3.67 -16.51
N GLN A 29 -5.41 3.73 -16.02
CA GLN A 29 -4.77 5.00 -15.63
C GLN A 29 -4.48 5.89 -16.85
N ASN A 30 -4.31 7.19 -16.59
CA ASN A 30 -3.88 8.15 -17.60
C ASN A 30 -2.45 7.86 -18.07
N LYS A 31 -2.03 8.47 -19.18
CA LYS A 31 -0.73 8.19 -19.82
C LYS A 31 0.45 8.36 -18.84
N THR A 32 0.44 9.43 -18.06
CA THR A 32 1.52 9.78 -17.12
C THR A 32 1.59 8.80 -15.95
N GLU A 33 0.46 8.48 -15.34
CA GLU A 33 0.36 7.52 -14.24
C GLU A 33 0.71 6.11 -14.71
N ARG A 34 0.26 5.71 -15.91
CA ARG A 34 0.60 4.42 -16.50
C ARG A 34 2.10 4.27 -16.72
N GLN A 35 2.77 5.32 -17.24
CA GLN A 35 4.22 5.33 -17.37
C GLN A 35 4.92 5.20 -16.02
N ARG A 36 4.42 5.89 -14.99
CA ARG A 36 4.99 5.80 -13.65
C ARG A 36 4.79 4.42 -13.02
N CYS A 37 3.61 3.82 -13.16
CA CYS A 37 3.34 2.45 -12.75
C CYS A 37 4.29 1.47 -13.44
N ALA A 38 4.51 1.62 -14.75
CA ALA A 38 5.43 0.76 -15.49
C ALA A 38 6.87 0.86 -14.96
N LEU A 39 7.34 2.05 -14.58
CA LEU A 39 8.66 2.23 -13.97
C LEU A 39 8.77 1.53 -12.61
N TRP A 40 7.74 1.65 -11.77
CA TRP A 40 7.69 0.97 -10.47
C TRP A 40 7.63 -0.55 -10.63
N ILE A 41 6.73 -1.06 -11.48
CA ILE A 41 6.63 -2.50 -11.78
C ILE A 41 7.98 -3.02 -12.30
N LYS A 42 8.62 -2.31 -13.23
CA LYS A 42 9.96 -2.67 -13.72
C LYS A 42 10.98 -2.78 -12.59
N LYS A 43 11.01 -1.82 -11.66
CA LYS A 43 11.92 -1.85 -10.50
C LYS A 43 11.62 -3.04 -9.59
N LEU A 44 10.35 -3.33 -9.32
CA LEU A 44 9.95 -4.46 -8.48
C LEU A 44 10.29 -5.82 -9.11
N CYS A 45 10.24 -5.92 -10.44
CA CYS A 45 10.65 -7.12 -11.16
C CYS A 45 12.17 -7.32 -11.25
N ASP A 46 12.98 -6.30 -10.94
CA ASP A 46 14.44 -6.39 -11.01
C ASP A 46 14.99 -7.05 -9.72
N PRO A 47 15.54 -8.28 -9.80
CA PRO A 47 16.04 -9.00 -8.63
C PRO A 47 17.33 -8.40 -8.05
N GLY A 48 18.11 -7.65 -8.85
CA GLY A 48 19.31 -6.96 -8.38
C GLY A 48 18.97 -5.70 -7.57
N VAL A 49 17.83 -5.08 -7.85
CA VAL A 49 17.38 -3.84 -7.20
C VAL A 49 16.44 -4.11 -6.03
N SER A 50 15.52 -5.07 -6.15
CA SER A 50 14.54 -5.41 -5.11
C SER A 50 15.14 -6.20 -3.95
N GLY A 51 16.41 -6.60 -4.07
CA GLY A 51 17.17 -7.35 -3.08
C GLY A 51 16.98 -8.86 -3.23
N SER A 52 18.07 -9.59 -3.37
CA SER A 52 18.06 -11.05 -3.33
C SER A 52 17.94 -11.53 -1.88
N GLY A 53 16.97 -12.40 -1.60
CA GLY A 53 16.75 -13.00 -0.29
C GLY A 53 15.41 -12.64 0.35
N LEU A 54 15.19 -13.16 1.56
CA LEU A 54 13.88 -13.14 2.22
C LEU A 54 13.34 -11.71 2.45
N MET A 55 14.18 -10.81 2.96
CA MET A 55 13.76 -9.45 3.29
C MET A 55 13.47 -8.62 2.03
N GLY A 56 14.26 -8.77 0.98
CA GLY A 56 14.05 -8.11 -0.31
C GLY A 56 12.72 -8.53 -0.96
N ARG A 57 12.44 -9.84 -1.00
CA ARG A 57 11.17 -10.39 -1.49
C ARG A 57 9.97 -9.89 -0.68
N LYS A 58 10.04 -9.91 0.65
CA LYS A 58 8.98 -9.35 1.51
C LYS A 58 8.74 -7.87 1.22
N ASN A 59 9.82 -7.08 1.11
CA ASN A 59 9.72 -5.66 0.80
C ASN A 59 9.11 -5.40 -0.59
N ARG A 60 9.55 -6.15 -1.62
CA ARG A 60 8.97 -6.12 -2.97
C ARG A 60 7.47 -6.39 -2.94
N ASN A 61 7.04 -7.43 -2.21
CA ASN A 61 5.64 -7.81 -2.12
C ASN A 61 4.81 -6.73 -1.40
N MET A 62 5.35 -6.11 -0.35
CA MET A 62 4.68 -4.98 0.31
C MET A 62 4.47 -3.79 -0.65
N TYR A 63 5.48 -3.43 -1.45
CA TYR A 63 5.30 -2.40 -2.49
C TYR A 63 4.26 -2.80 -3.53
N ALA A 64 4.28 -4.05 -3.98
CA ALA A 64 3.31 -4.55 -4.96
C ALA A 64 1.88 -4.45 -4.40
N ARG A 65 1.67 -4.92 -3.17
CA ARG A 65 0.39 -4.82 -2.47
C ARG A 65 -0.07 -3.36 -2.31
N LEU A 66 0.85 -2.44 -1.98
CA LEU A 66 0.55 -1.00 -1.84
C LEU A 66 0.10 -0.40 -3.17
N LEU A 67 0.85 -0.68 -4.23
CA LEU A 67 0.54 -0.21 -5.57
C LEU A 67 -0.83 -0.71 -6.02
N LEU A 68 -1.12 -1.99 -5.84
CA LEU A 68 -2.42 -2.58 -6.17
C LEU A 68 -3.55 -1.91 -5.39
N HIS A 69 -3.38 -1.68 -4.09
CA HIS A 69 -4.37 -0.99 -3.26
C HIS A 69 -4.67 0.42 -3.78
N MET A 70 -3.63 1.22 -4.03
CA MET A 70 -3.75 2.58 -4.54
C MET A 70 -4.39 2.61 -5.94
N LEU A 71 -4.00 1.69 -6.83
CA LEU A 71 -4.59 1.53 -8.16
C LEU A 71 -6.07 1.16 -8.11
N ARG A 72 -6.49 0.32 -7.15
CA ARG A 72 -7.90 -0.03 -6.93
C ARG A 72 -8.74 1.17 -6.52
N ARG A 73 -8.16 2.08 -5.72
CA ARG A 73 -8.81 3.33 -5.27
C ARG A 73 -8.72 4.47 -6.28
N GLY A 74 -7.86 4.34 -7.29
CA GLY A 74 -7.61 5.39 -8.28
C GLY A 74 -6.80 6.58 -7.74
N VAL A 75 -6.04 6.39 -6.66
CA VAL A 75 -5.22 7.46 -6.05
C VAL A 75 -3.81 6.95 -5.83
N LEU A 76 -2.85 7.45 -6.60
CA LEU A 76 -1.42 7.13 -6.47
C LEU A 76 -0.71 8.21 -5.63
N GLU A 77 -0.32 7.85 -4.40
CA GLU A 77 0.34 8.75 -3.46
C GLU A 77 1.68 8.20 -2.96
N GLY A 78 2.33 8.94 -2.06
CA GLY A 78 3.56 8.53 -1.41
C GLY A 78 4.64 8.17 -2.43
N PRO A 79 5.23 6.97 -2.38
CA PRO A 79 6.30 6.58 -3.31
C PRO A 79 5.85 6.60 -4.77
N PHE A 80 4.57 6.31 -5.04
CA PHE A 80 4.03 6.24 -6.41
C PHE A 80 3.57 7.60 -6.96
N SER A 81 3.73 8.69 -6.20
CA SER A 81 3.59 10.05 -6.70
C SER A 81 4.77 10.48 -7.60
N HIS A 82 5.91 9.78 -7.50
CA HIS A 82 7.11 10.05 -8.26
C HIS A 82 7.66 8.80 -8.95
N LYS A 83 8.66 9.00 -9.81
CA LYS A 83 9.42 7.87 -10.39
C LYS A 83 10.22 7.18 -9.28
N PRO A 84 10.44 5.87 -9.36
CA PRO A 84 11.28 5.20 -8.38
C PRO A 84 12.71 5.75 -8.40
N GLU A 85 13.30 5.90 -7.21
CA GLU A 85 14.70 6.29 -7.08
C GLU A 85 15.64 5.24 -7.67
N SER A 86 16.82 5.68 -8.11
CA SER A 86 17.92 4.80 -8.52
C SER A 86 18.48 3.99 -7.34
N GLY A 87 19.15 2.88 -7.62
CA GLY A 87 19.72 2.01 -6.59
C GLY A 87 18.69 1.03 -6.02
N SER A 88 18.99 0.47 -4.83
CA SER A 88 18.18 -0.58 -4.20
C SER A 88 16.78 -0.10 -3.81
N LEU A 89 15.85 -1.05 -3.66
CA LEU A 89 14.51 -0.78 -3.15
C LEU A 89 14.58 -0.53 -1.64
N LYS A 90 14.39 0.73 -1.23
CA LYS A 90 14.33 1.12 0.19
C LYS A 90 13.22 0.34 0.90
N THR A 91 13.38 0.08 2.20
CA THR A 91 12.33 -0.53 3.00
C THR A 91 11.15 0.44 3.13
N LEU A 92 9.93 -0.05 2.92
CA LEU A 92 8.73 0.76 3.19
C LEU A 92 8.67 1.13 4.68
N PRO A 93 8.48 2.42 5.01
CA PRO A 93 8.20 2.81 6.38
C PRO A 93 6.98 2.08 6.93
N THR A 94 7.00 1.69 8.21
CA THR A 94 5.92 0.91 8.83
C THR A 94 4.56 1.59 8.72
N TYR A 95 4.49 2.92 8.79
CA TYR A 95 3.23 3.66 8.65
C TYR A 95 2.54 3.43 7.30
N MET A 96 3.26 3.00 6.25
CA MET A 96 2.62 2.67 4.97
C MET A 96 1.66 1.49 5.09
N SER A 97 1.71 0.73 6.19
CA SER A 97 0.74 -0.31 6.46
C SER A 97 -0.68 0.23 6.69
N ILE A 98 -0.83 1.51 7.06
CA ILE A 98 -2.16 2.13 7.25
C ILE A 98 -2.97 2.17 5.95
N TYR A 99 -2.31 2.15 4.79
CA TYR A 99 -3.01 2.03 3.51
C TYR A 99 -3.66 0.65 3.35
N PHE A 100 -3.20 -0.37 4.09
CA PHE A 100 -3.79 -1.71 4.06
C PHE A 100 -4.82 -1.94 5.16
N ASP A 101 -4.68 -1.24 6.29
CA ASP A 101 -5.65 -1.23 7.38
C ASP A 101 -6.77 -0.24 7.03
N GLU A 102 -7.60 -0.65 6.06
CA GLU A 102 -8.92 -0.04 5.89
C GLU A 102 -9.62 -0.04 7.26
N PRO A 103 -10.13 1.10 7.78
CA PRO A 103 -11.01 1.03 8.93
C PRO A 103 -12.18 0.12 8.55
N LEU A 104 -12.71 -0.65 9.51
CA LEU A 104 -13.86 -1.57 9.35
C LEU A 104 -15.16 -0.90 8.81
N CYS A 105 -15.10 0.33 8.31
CA CYS A 105 -16.18 1.09 7.68
C CYS A 105 -16.45 0.61 6.25
N GLY A 106 -16.92 -0.62 6.11
CA GLY A 106 -17.32 -1.15 4.80
C GLY A 106 -18.10 -2.46 4.81
N ARG A 107 -18.17 -3.16 5.95
CA ARG A 107 -19.11 -4.28 6.14
C ARG A 107 -19.85 -4.13 7.46
N GLY A 108 -21.07 -3.60 7.36
CA GLY A 108 -22.13 -3.72 8.36
C GLY A 108 -21.88 -2.98 9.67
N LEU A 109 -22.00 -1.65 9.66
CA LEU A 109 -22.29 -0.89 10.87
C LEU A 109 -23.78 -1.07 11.22
N GLU A 110 -24.16 -2.29 11.57
CA GLU A 110 -25.31 -2.54 12.43
C GLU A 110 -24.70 -2.99 13.76
N GLN A 111 -24.84 -2.14 14.77
CA GLN A 111 -24.44 -2.31 16.18
C GLN A 111 -22.99 -1.97 16.55
N SER A 112 -22.72 -0.67 16.73
CA SER A 112 -22.37 -0.14 18.07
C SER A 112 -22.15 1.36 17.97
N THR A 113 -23.14 2.14 18.42
CA THR A 113 -22.99 3.58 18.70
C THR A 113 -22.08 3.75 19.91
N ALA A 114 -20.77 3.63 19.71
CA ALA A 114 -19.79 4.13 20.66
C ALA A 114 -19.62 5.63 20.39
N GLY A 115 -20.24 6.46 21.22
CA GLY A 115 -20.22 7.92 21.13
C GLY A 115 -18.79 8.47 21.09
N LEU A 116 -18.61 9.53 20.30
CA LEU A 116 -17.37 10.29 20.25
C LEU A 116 -17.04 10.87 21.64
N PRO A 117 -15.76 10.97 22.01
CA PRO A 117 -15.34 11.47 23.32
C PRO A 117 -15.66 12.95 23.53
N ASP A 118 -15.99 13.30 24.77
CA ASP A 118 -16.57 14.60 25.18
C ASP A 118 -15.74 15.86 24.87
N TRP A 119 -14.46 15.73 24.57
CA TRP A 119 -13.63 16.87 24.14
C TRP A 119 -13.94 17.34 22.71
N VAL A 120 -14.65 16.52 21.91
CA VAL A 120 -15.11 16.84 20.55
C VAL A 120 -16.47 17.54 20.57
N THR A 121 -17.32 17.25 21.56
CA THR A 121 -18.66 17.83 21.73
C THR A 121 -18.68 19.12 22.55
N GLY A 122 -17.52 19.68 22.88
CA GLY A 122 -17.40 20.89 23.71
C GLY A 122 -18.16 22.07 23.12
N GLU A 123 -19.29 22.40 23.73
CA GLU A 123 -20.09 23.56 23.39
C GLU A 123 -19.34 24.82 23.80
N LEU A 124 -18.87 25.57 22.80
CA LEU A 124 -18.28 26.89 22.97
C LEU A 124 -19.38 27.85 23.46
N GLY A 125 -19.24 28.33 24.69
CA GLY A 125 -19.73 29.65 25.07
C GLY A 125 -20.85 29.65 26.09
N GLN A 126 -20.47 29.95 27.33
CA GLN A 126 -21.09 31.04 28.09
C GLN A 126 -20.10 31.47 29.15
N GLY A 127 -19.26 32.44 28.79
CA GLY A 127 -18.91 33.44 29.76
C GLY A 127 -20.17 34.28 29.98
N ASP A 128 -20.52 34.53 31.23
CA ASP A 128 -20.76 35.89 31.66
C ASP A 128 -20.52 36.01 33.16
N ASP A 129 -19.75 37.05 33.44
CA ASP A 129 -19.33 37.67 34.68
C ASP A 129 -20.53 38.11 35.54
N SER A 130 -20.51 37.78 36.84
CA SER A 130 -20.90 38.63 38.00
C SER A 130 -20.92 37.85 39.31
#